data_AF-A0A2E4CUH9-F1
#
_entry.id   AF-A0A2E4CUH9-F1
#
_cell.length_a   1.000
_cell.length_b   1.000
_cell.length_c   1.000
_cell.angle_alpha   90.00
_cell.angle_beta   90.00
_cell.angle_gamma   90.00
#
_symmetry.space_group_name_H-M   'P 1'
#
loop_
_entity.id
_entity.type
_entity.pdbx_description
1 polymer ?
#
loop_
_entity_poly.entity_id
_entity_poly.type
_entity_poly.pdbx_seq_one_letter_code
_entity_poly.pdbx_strand_id
1 'polypeptide(L)'
;MKRDRRLAVALLLFVLSAVAAVWQSAVVSMWMTAAVMREWDYFAETFGVESPFQPNKACFGYCAADLPFLAGWVAIGGFVIAVGLVAWAWWKPRG
;
A
#
# COMPACT_ATOMS: atom_id res chain seq x y z
N MET A 1 -20.17 24.04 9.07
CA MET A 1 -19.63 24.03 7.70
C MET A 1 -18.16 23.60 7.63
N LYS A 2 -17.21 24.29 8.28
CA LYS A 2 -15.77 23.91 8.21
C LYS A 2 -15.49 22.56 8.89
N ARG A 3 -16.11 22.26 10.04
CA ARG A 3 -16.10 20.90 10.64
C ARG A 3 -16.60 19.82 9.69
N ASP A 4 -17.75 20.03 9.07
CA ASP A 4 -18.39 19.03 8.20
C ASP A 4 -17.54 18.75 6.95
N ARG A 5 -16.89 19.78 6.40
CA ARG A 5 -15.91 19.63 5.32
C ARG A 5 -14.69 18.80 5.75
N ARG A 6 -14.16 18.99 6.97
CA ARG A 6 -13.04 18.18 7.49
C ARG A 6 -13.44 16.72 7.67
N LEU A 7 -14.65 16.46 8.17
CA LEU A 7 -15.18 15.10 8.32
C LEU A 7 -15.42 14.42 6.97
N ALA A 8 -15.92 15.16 5.97
CA ALA A 8 -16.04 14.65 4.61
C ALA A 8 -14.68 14.29 4.00
N VAL A 9 -13.65 15.13 4.20
CA VAL A 9 -12.27 14.83 3.77
C VAL A 9 -11.72 13.61 4.51
N ALA A 10 -11.95 13.50 5.81
CA ALA A 10 -11.52 12.33 6.59
C ALA A 10 -12.18 11.03 6.08
N LEU A 11 -13.48 11.07 5.76
CA LEU A 11 -14.19 9.94 5.16
C LEU A 11 -13.59 9.54 3.81
N LEU A 12 -13.31 10.50 2.93
CA LEU A 12 -12.66 10.22 1.64
C LEU A 12 -11.27 9.60 1.84
N LEU A 13 -10.49 10.09 2.80
CA LEU A 13 -9.18 9.51 3.11
C LEU A 13 -9.28 8.11 3.71
N PHE A 14 -10.29 7.80 4.52
CA PHE A 14 -10.54 6.44 4.98
C PHE A 14 -10.89 5.49 3.84
N VAL A 15 -11.74 5.92 2.91
CA VAL A 15 -12.09 5.11 1.72
C VAL A 15 -10.85 4.88 0.87
N LEU A 16 -10.07 5.93 0.59
CA LEU A 16 -8.84 5.83 -0.21
C LEU A 16 -7.79 4.93 0.48
N SER A 17 -7.64 5.05 1.80
CA SER A 17 -6.76 4.19 2.60
C SER A 17 -7.21 2.73 2.55
N ALA A 18 -8.52 2.47 2.68
CA ALA A 18 -9.07 1.11 2.60
C ALA A 18 -8.82 0.47 1.22
N VAL A 19 -9.06 1.20 0.13
CA VAL A 19 -8.78 0.73 -1.24
C VAL A 19 -7.29 0.45 -1.42
N ALA A 20 -6.42 1.35 -0.96
CA ALA A 20 -4.97 1.17 -1.04
C ALA A 20 -4.49 -0.04 -0.21
N ALA A 21 -5.08 -0.29 0.96
CA ALA A 21 -4.77 -1.45 1.79
C ALA A 21 -5.20 -2.77 1.13
N VAL A 22 -6.39 -2.81 0.54
CA VAL A 22 -6.89 -3.98 -0.21
C VAL A 22 -6.01 -4.25 -1.44
N TRP A 23 -5.62 -3.20 -2.15
CA TRP A 23 -4.70 -3.35 -3.28
C TRP A 23 -3.33 -3.87 -2.82
N GLN A 24 -2.76 -3.31 -1.76
CA GLN A 24 -1.48 -3.76 -1.21
C GLN A 24 -1.54 -5.21 -0.73
N SER A 25 -2.64 -5.64 -0.10
CA SER A 25 -2.79 -7.04 0.33
C SER A 25 -2.85 -8.00 -0.85
N ALA A 26 -3.48 -7.61 -1.97
CA ALA A 26 -3.46 -8.37 -3.21
C ALA A 26 -2.04 -8.49 -3.79
N VAL A 27 -1.28 -7.39 -3.82
CA VAL A 27 0.14 -7.39 -4.23
C VAL A 27 0.97 -8.35 -3.37
N VAL A 28 0.83 -8.27 -2.04
CA VAL A 28 1.56 -9.15 -1.10
C VAL A 28 1.16 -10.62 -1.31
N SER A 29 -0.12 -10.89 -1.56
CA SER A 29 -0.60 -12.24 -1.87
C SER A 29 0.03 -12.80 -3.14
N MET A 30 0.05 -12.01 -4.23
CA MET A 30 0.70 -12.40 -5.49
C MET A 30 2.21 -12.63 -5.30
N TRP A 31 2.86 -11.77 -4.52
CA TRP A 31 4.28 -11.92 -4.20
C TRP A 31 4.56 -13.22 -3.43
N MET A 32 3.72 -13.56 -2.44
CA MET A 32 3.85 -14.83 -1.71
C MET A 32 3.61 -16.03 -2.62
N THR A 33 2.62 -15.97 -3.50
CA THR A 33 2.36 -17.03 -4.50
C THR A 33 3.56 -17.20 -5.43
N ALA A 34 4.14 -16.11 -5.93
CA ALA A 34 5.35 -16.15 -6.75
C ALA A 34 6.54 -16.75 -5.99
N ALA A 35 6.68 -16.45 -4.70
CA ALA A 35 7.71 -17.04 -3.84
C ALA A 35 7.55 -18.55 -3.68
N VAL A 36 6.32 -19.03 -3.51
CA VAL A 36 6.02 -20.46 -3.33
C VAL A 36 6.15 -21.23 -4.64
N MET A 37 5.59 -20.68 -5.73
CA MET A 37 5.55 -21.33 -7.05
C MET A 37 6.85 -21.15 -7.85
N ARG A 38 7.76 -20.28 -7.38
CA ARG A 38 9.00 -19.85 -8.07
C ARG A 38 8.74 -19.13 -9.41
N GLU A 39 7.56 -18.54 -9.58
CA GLU A 39 7.15 -17.79 -10.78
C GLU A 39 7.46 -16.29 -10.66
N TRP A 40 8.71 -15.97 -10.39
CA TRP A 40 9.13 -14.58 -10.17
C TRP A 40 9.07 -13.72 -11.44
N ASP A 41 9.22 -14.31 -12.62
CA ASP A 41 9.15 -13.59 -13.89
C ASP A 41 7.74 -13.05 -14.15
N TYR A 42 6.70 -13.82 -13.82
CA TYR A 42 5.31 -13.38 -13.92
C TYR A 42 5.03 -12.19 -12.99
N PHE A 43 5.53 -12.24 -11.76
CA PHE A 43 5.39 -11.14 -10.80
C PHE A 43 6.15 -9.89 -11.27
N ALA A 44 7.38 -10.08 -11.75
CA ALA A 44 8.25 -9.03 -12.28
C ALA A 44 7.60 -8.30 -13.47
N GLU A 45 7.05 -9.04 -14.43
CA GLU A 45 6.33 -8.48 -15.58
C GLU A 45 5.05 -7.75 -15.15
N THR A 46 4.26 -8.35 -14.25
CA THR A 46 2.98 -7.77 -13.79
C THR A 46 3.15 -6.43 -13.09
N PHE A 47 4.19 -6.28 -12.28
CA PHE A 47 4.42 -5.07 -11.48
C PHE A 47 5.56 -4.18 -11.98
N GLY A 48 6.21 -4.56 -13.09
CA GLY A 48 7.35 -3.84 -13.65
C GLY A 48 8.55 -3.78 -12.70
N VAL A 49 8.71 -4.79 -11.84
CA VAL A 49 9.85 -4.91 -10.92
C VAL A 49 10.93 -5.80 -11.50
N GLU A 50 12.17 -5.69 -11.02
CA GLU A 50 13.24 -6.52 -11.53
C GLU A 50 13.08 -7.99 -11.10
N SER A 51 13.15 -8.91 -12.06
CA SER A 51 13.25 -10.35 -11.76
C SER A 51 14.54 -10.65 -10.99
N PRO A 52 14.51 -11.53 -9.97
CA PRO A 52 15.69 -11.94 -9.24
C PRO A 52 16.60 -12.89 -10.05
N PHE A 53 16.11 -13.50 -11.14
CA PHE A 53 16.85 -14.46 -11.96
C PHE A 53 17.49 -13.83 -13.22
N GLN A 54 18.29 -12.78 -13.04
CA GLN A 54 19.03 -12.19 -14.15
C GLN A 54 20.44 -12.78 -14.28
N PRO A 55 21.02 -12.87 -15.50
CA PRO A 55 22.34 -13.48 -15.73
C PRO A 55 23.50 -12.79 -15.00
N ASN A 56 23.30 -11.56 -14.53
CA ASN A 56 24.23 -10.73 -13.75
C ASN A 56 23.91 -10.72 -12.23
N LYS A 57 22.88 -11.43 -11.76
CA LYS A 57 22.54 -11.56 -10.33
C LYS A 57 22.73 -13.00 -9.87
N ALA A 58 23.76 -13.24 -9.06
CA ALA A 58 23.95 -14.53 -8.40
C ALA A 58 23.12 -14.56 -7.09
N CYS A 59 22.07 -15.37 -7.06
CA CYS A 59 21.27 -15.58 -5.85
C CYS A 59 21.90 -16.65 -4.94
N PHE A 60 22.60 -16.22 -3.89
CA PHE A 60 23.06 -17.10 -2.80
C PHE A 60 22.11 -16.97 -1.61
N GLY A 61 20.99 -17.71 -1.63
CA GLY A 61 20.03 -17.76 -0.52
C GLY A 61 18.66 -17.17 -0.87
N TYR A 62 18.36 -15.95 -0.40
CA TYR A 62 17.07 -15.31 -0.61
C TYR A 62 16.98 -14.71 -2.02
N CYS A 63 16.07 -15.26 -2.81
CA CYS A 63 15.87 -14.88 -4.21
C CYS A 63 14.40 -14.49 -4.39
N ALA A 64 14.12 -13.20 -4.26
CA ALA A 64 12.77 -12.65 -4.40
C ALA A 64 12.81 -11.32 -5.14
N ALA A 65 11.77 -11.06 -5.92
CA ALA A 65 11.56 -9.75 -6.53
C ALA A 65 11.27 -8.70 -5.44
N ASP A 66 11.64 -7.44 -5.70
CA ASP A 66 11.31 -6.33 -4.81
C ASP A 66 9.78 -6.18 -4.71
N LEU A 67 9.29 -6.00 -3.49
CA LEU A 67 7.86 -5.86 -3.24
C LEU A 67 7.46 -4.38 -3.38
N PRO A 68 6.61 -4.02 -4.36
CA PRO A 68 6.16 -2.64 -4.51
C PRO A 68 5.20 -2.29 -3.37
N PHE A 69 5.69 -1.54 -2.39
CA PHE A 69 4.95 -1.19 -1.17
C PHE A 69 4.33 0.21 -1.19
N LEU A 70 4.32 0.87 -2.35
CA LEU A 70 3.82 2.24 -2.47
C LEU A 70 2.35 2.36 -2.02
N ALA A 71 1.49 1.39 -2.38
CA ALA A 71 0.09 1.39 -1.96
C ALA A 71 -0.05 1.19 -0.44
N GLY A 72 0.84 0.41 0.17
CA GLY A 72 0.95 0.26 1.63
C GLY A 72 1.24 1.59 2.32
N TRP A 73 2.18 2.38 1.79
CA TRP A 73 2.47 3.72 2.30
C TRP A 73 1.29 4.67 2.17
N VAL A 74 0.58 4.64 1.04
CA VAL A 74 -0.65 5.44 0.83
C VAL A 74 -1.74 5.02 1.81
N ALA A 75 -1.91 3.72 2.06
CA ALA A 75 -2.87 3.21 3.03
C ALA A 75 -2.58 3.72 4.44
N ILE A 76 -1.33 3.58 4.92
CA ILE A 76 -0.92 4.01 6.26
C ILE A 76 -1.02 5.53 6.38
N GLY A 77 -0.42 6.28 5.45
CA GLY A 77 -0.45 7.74 5.47
C GLY A 77 -1.87 8.30 5.41
N GLY A 78 -2.71 7.77 4.51
CA GLY A 78 -4.11 8.15 4.40
C GLY A 78 -4.89 7.89 5.69
N PHE A 79 -4.69 6.74 6.34
CA PHE A 79 -5.34 6.39 7.59
C PHE A 79 -4.93 7.33 8.73
N VAL A 80 -3.63 7.57 8.90
CA VAL A 80 -3.11 8.46 9.97
C VAL A 80 -3.63 9.88 9.80
N ILE A 81 -3.63 10.41 8.56
CA ILE A 81 -4.19 11.74 8.28
C ILE A 81 -5.69 11.77 8.56
N ALA A 82 -6.44 10.74 8.15
CA ALA A 82 -7.89 10.66 8.39
C ALA A 82 -8.21 10.67 9.89
N VAL A 83 -7.52 9.85 10.70
CA VAL A 83 -7.65 9.82 12.16
C VAL A 83 -7.28 11.19 12.76
N GLY A 84 -6.19 11.80 12.31
CA GLY A 84 -5.79 13.14 12.73
C GLY A 84 -6.86 14.20 12.46
N LEU A 85 -7.52 14.14 11.29
CA LEU A 85 -8.62 15.05 10.95
C LEU A 85 -9.86 14.83 11.83
N VAL A 86 -10.19 13.59 12.14
CA VAL A 86 -11.29 13.27 13.06
C VAL A 86 -10.97 13.81 14.46
N ALA A 87 -9.78 13.52 14.99
CA ALA A 87 -9.34 14.02 16.29
C ALA A 87 -9.35 15.56 16.33
N TRP A 88 -8.90 16.22 15.27
CA TRP A 88 -8.92 17.67 15.17
C TRP A 88 -10.34 18.26 15.09
N ALA A 89 -11.24 17.61 14.35
CA ALA A 89 -12.65 18.01 14.28
C ALA A 89 -13.35 17.90 15.64
N TRP A 90 -12.97 16.91 16.46
CA TRP A 90 -13.44 16.74 17.83
C TRP A 90 -12.87 17.77 18.80
N TRP A 91 -11.57 18.07 18.71
CA TRP A 91 -10.90 19.00 19.64
C TRP A 91 -11.30 20.47 19.41
N LYS A 92 -11.63 20.85 18.16
CA LYS A 92 -12.04 22.22 17.81
C LYS A 92 -13.34 22.23 17.00
N PRO A 93 -14.49 21.94 17.63
CA PRO A 93 -15.75 21.69 16.94
C PRO A 93 -16.42 22.96 16.36
N ARG A 94 -16.06 24.15 16.85
CA ARG A 94 -16.60 25.46 16.41
C ARG A 94 -15.76 26.13 15.31
N GLY A 95 -14.92 25.34 14.64
CA GLY A 95 -14.07 25.78 13.53
C GLY A 95 -14.78 25.80 12.19
#